data_AF-A0AAU6AID4-F1
#
_entry.id   AF-A0AAU6AID4-F1
#
_cell.length_a   1.000
_cell.length_b   1.000
_cell.length_c   1.000
_cell.angle_alpha   90.00
_cell.angle_beta   90.00
_cell.angle_gamma   90.00
#
_symmetry.space_group_name_H-M   'P 1'
#
loop_
_entity.id
_entity.type
_entity.pdbx_description
1 polymer ?
#
loop_
_entity_poly.entity_id
_entity_poly.type
_entity_poly.pdbx_seq_one_letter_code
_entity_poly.pdbx_strand_id
1 'polypeptide(L)' 'MRFKGAETVLNDAVLDRIDATMPPGTDVGTPDMAHIPPAVRQTAPRRRLPDERSAA' A
#
# COMPACT_ATOMS: atom_id res chain seq x y z
N MET A 1 -13.89 22.70 1.97
CA MET A 1 -14.19 21.62 2.93
C MET A 1 -12.94 20.78 3.11
N ARG A 2 -12.37 20.70 4.33
CA ARG A 2 -11.21 19.82 4.60
C ARG A 2 -11.72 18.52 5.23
N PHE A 3 -11.41 17.38 4.62
CA PHE A 3 -11.64 16.08 5.24
C PHE A 3 -10.60 15.87 6.33
N LYS A 4 -11.06 15.64 7.57
CA LYS A 4 -10.22 15.12 8.66
C LYS A 4 -10.03 13.63 8.37
N GLY A 5 -8.83 13.23 7.97
CA GLY A 5 -8.50 11.81 7.85
C GLY A 5 -8.66 11.09 9.19
N ALA A 6 -8.93 9.79 9.18
CA ALA A 6 -8.98 9.00 10.41
C ALA A 6 -7.63 9.09 11.13
N GLU A 7 -7.61 9.48 12.40
CA GLU A 7 -6.40 9.61 13.22
C GLU A 7 -5.86 8.24 13.69
N THR A 8 -6.00 7.21 12.85
CA THR A 8 -5.63 5.83 13.17
C THR A 8 -4.27 5.50 12.58
N VAL A 9 -3.34 5.09 13.43
CA VAL A 9 -2.03 4.60 13.04
C VAL A 9 -2.03 3.08 13.08
N LEU A 10 -1.67 2.44 11.97
CA LEU A 10 -1.48 0.98 11.91
C LEU A 10 -0.07 0.62 12.35
N ASN A 11 0.06 -0.41 13.17
CA ASN A 11 1.37 -0.94 13.56
C ASN A 11 1.96 -1.81 12.42
N ASP A 12 3.27 -2.09 12.52
CA ASP A 12 3.99 -2.86 11.51
C ASP A 12 3.42 -4.28 11.33
N ALA A 13 2.99 -4.94 12.40
CA ALA A 13 2.43 -6.28 12.31
C ALA A 13 1.14 -6.34 11.47
N VAL A 14 0.30 -5.31 11.56
CA VAL A 14 -0.89 -5.17 10.72
C VAL A 14 -0.49 -4.89 9.27
N LEU A 15 0.49 -4.02 9.04
CA LEU A 15 1.01 -3.72 7.70
C LEU A 15 1.62 -4.97 7.03
N ASP A 16 2.39 -5.77 7.76
CA ASP A 16 2.96 -7.02 7.26
C ASP A 16 1.87 -8.06 6.93
N ARG A 17 0.80 -8.13 7.74
CA ARG A 17 -0.34 -9.01 7.45
C ARG A 17 -1.10 -8.58 6.18
N ILE A 18 -1.20 -7.27 5.93
CA ILE A 18 -1.79 -6.74 4.70
C ILE A 18 -0.94 -7.18 3.51
N ASP A 19 0.37 -6.99 3.57
CA ASP A 19 1.29 -7.40 2.50
C ASP A 19 1.28 -8.91 2.25
N ALA A 20 1.12 -9.72 3.31
CA ALA A 20 0.98 -11.17 3.18
C ALA A 20 -0.31 -11.57 2.46
N THR A 21 -1.38 -10.79 2.62
CA THR A 21 -2.68 -11.05 1.95
C THR A 21 -2.67 -10.52 0.51
N MET A 22 -2.09 -9.34 0.30
CA MET A 22 -2.00 -8.66 -0.98
C MET A 22 -0.56 -8.21 -1.23
N PRO A 23 0.27 -9.10 -1.83
CA PRO A 23 1.64 -8.76 -2.14
C PRO A 23 1.75 -7.46 -2.95
N PRO A 24 2.84 -6.69 -2.80
CA PRO A 24 3.11 -5.54 -3.66
C PRO A 24 3.07 -5.95 -5.14
N GLY A 25 2.28 -5.22 -5.94
CA GLY A 25 2.07 -5.52 -7.35
C GLY A 25 0.89 -6.44 -7.65
N THR A 26 0.19 -6.96 -6.63
CA THR A 26 -1.07 -7.68 -6.87
C THR A 26 -2.14 -6.72 -7.38
N ASP A 27 -2.79 -7.12 -8.47
CA ASP A 27 -3.98 -6.50 -9.02
C ASP A 27 -5.16 -7.46 -8.83
N VAL A 28 -6.29 -6.96 -8.32
CA VAL A 28 -7.45 -7.79 -7.93
C VAL A 28 -8.44 -7.94 -9.10
N GLY A 29 -8.17 -7.33 -10.24
CA GLY A 29 -8.92 -7.55 -11.48
C GLY A 29 -8.18 -7.05 -12.71
N THR A 30 -8.59 -7.49 -13.89
CA THR A 30 -8.12 -6.88 -15.14
C THR A 30 -8.95 -5.60 -15.36
N PRO A 31 -8.37 -4.39 -15.30
CA PRO A 31 -9.13 -3.20 -15.65
C PRO A 31 -9.52 -3.27 -17.13
N ASP A 32 -10.80 -3.05 -17.44
CA ASP A 32 -11.36 -3.06 -18.80
C ASP A 32 -10.63 -2.12 -19.77
N MET A 33 -9.85 -1.18 -19.24
CA MET A 33 -9.09 -0.16 -19.97
C MET A 33 -7.62 -0.54 -20.24
N ALA A 34 -7.18 -1.77 -19.90
CA ALA A 34 -5.81 -2.27 -20.02
C ALA A 34 -4.72 -1.38 -19.36
N HIS A 35 -5.12 -0.46 -18.48
CA HIS A 35 -4.20 0.43 -17.80
C HIS A 35 -3.52 -0.30 -16.64
N ILE A 36 -2.22 -0.51 -16.73
CA ILE A 36 -1.42 -1.08 -15.63
C ILE A 36 -0.72 0.06 -14.87
N PRO A 37 -1.12 0.36 -13.62
CA PRO A 37 -0.53 1.45 -12.85
C PRO A 37 0.97 1.21 -12.58
N PRO A 38 1.78 2.26 -12.46
CA PRO A 38 3.22 2.13 -12.16
C PRO A 38 3.51 1.30 -10.90
N ALA A 39 2.65 1.38 -9.88
CA ALA A 39 2.81 0.62 -8.64
C ALA A 39 2.53 -0.90 -8.80
N VAL A 40 1.90 -1.31 -9.90
CA VAL A 40 1.76 -2.72 -10.31
C VAL A 40 2.95 -3.14 -11.16
N ARG A 41 3.45 -2.27 -12.04
CA ARG A 41 4.64 -2.53 -12.89
C ARG A 41 5.97 -2.50 -12.12
N GLN A 42 6.07 -1.68 -11.09
CA GLN A 42 7.28 -1.44 -10.31
C GLN A 42 6.90 -1.56 -8.83
N THR A 43 7.16 -2.72 -8.25
CA THR A 43 6.68 -3.10 -6.91
C THR A 43 7.63 -2.67 -5.78
N ALA A 44 8.90 -2.43 -6.13
CA ALA A 44 9.98 -2.04 -5.20
C ALA A 44 9.72 -0.81 -4.31
N PRO A 45 8.94 0.23 -4.71
CA PRO A 45 8.79 1.44 -3.90
C PRO A 45 7.57 1.44 -2.94
N ARG A 46 6.86 0.32 -2.72
CA ARG A 46 5.67 0.33 -1.83
C ARG A 46 5.97 0.32 -0.33
N ARG A 47 7.14 -0.16 0.11
CA ARG A 47 7.51 -0.12 1.53
C ARG A 47 8.33 1.14 1.81
N ARG A 48 7.82 2.02 2.69
CA ARG A 48 8.64 3.06 3.33
C ARG A 48 9.75 2.40 4.13
N LEU A 49 10.93 3.03 4.13
CA LEU A 49 12.02 2.61 4.99
C LEU A 49 11.51 2.59 6.44
N PRO A 50 11.99 1.66 7.29
CA PRO A 50 11.52 1.57 8.68
C PRO A 50 11.45 2.93 9.37
N ASP A 51 12.48 3.75 9.22
CA ASP A 51 12.60 5.10 9.81
C ASP A 51 11.59 6.13 9.26
N GLU A 52 10.91 5.82 8.16
CA GLU A 52 9.90 6.67 7.51
C GLU A 52 8.46 6.18 7.77
N ARG A 53 8.30 5.11 8.54
CA ARG A 53 6.99 4.57 8.90
C ARG A 53 6.40 5.34 10.07
N SER A 54 5.08 5.52 10.05
CA SER A 54 4.35 6.18 11.14
C SER A 54 4.37 5.41 12.47
N ALA A 55 4.89 4.18 12.49
CA ALA A 55 5.03 3.33 13.67
C ALA A 55 6.48 3.25 14.20
N ALA A 56 7.43 3.96 13.59
CA ALA A 56 8.83 4.04 14.02
C ALA A 56 9.07 5.19 15.02
#